data_AF-A0A832CHZ3-F1
#
_entry.id   AF-A0A832CHZ3-F1
#
_cell.length_a   1.000
_cell.length_b   1.000
_cell.length_c   1.000
_cell.angle_alpha   90.00
_cell.angle_beta   90.00
_cell.angle_gamma   90.00
#
_symmetry.space_group_name_H-M   'P 1'
#
loop_
_entity.id
_entity.type
_entity.pdbx_description
1 polymer ?
#
loop_
_entity_poly.entity_id
_entity_poly.type
_entity_poly.pdbx_seq_one_letter_code
_entity_poly.pdbx_strand_id
1 'polypeptide(L)'
;MGCYAYRDSSGASELLYDHLVATYMLASSRWETSAISRKVSSVLNLEENEVRESILLAALLHDIGKAEKRLQDECQKGACKRFPQHYLISAFYAYTVLSEALNLKLSTSRIAAILDEDRGDRAELIILLVVFPVAFHHYHQVASYESYRKLGERDLLVHAACKDCLMKPLGEFVKEKFEVLRGAGDQLENLPNLLASNRRNAQASRILVSNIGEIIQRVARPRGFLAMAIEAATGVVNLCDSTAARVHRG
;
A
#
# COMPACT_ATOMS: atom_id res chain seq x y z
N MET A 1 12.16 5.87 20.96
CA MET A 1 10.87 5.23 20.57
C MET A 1 10.96 4.90 19.09
N GLY A 2 10.57 3.69 18.68
CA GLY A 2 10.61 3.24 17.29
C GLY A 2 9.22 2.99 16.71
N CYS A 3 9.13 2.88 15.39
CA CYS A 3 7.96 2.41 14.65
C CYS A 3 8.20 0.96 14.25
N TYR A 4 7.39 0.02 14.74
CA TYR A 4 7.71 -1.41 14.64
C TYR A 4 6.83 -2.14 13.63
N ALA A 5 7.45 -3.03 12.84
CA ALA A 5 6.77 -4.06 12.05
C ALA A 5 6.45 -5.30 12.91
N TYR A 6 7.26 -5.54 13.94
CA TYR A 6 7.12 -6.64 14.89
C TYR A 6 7.86 -6.31 16.19
N ARG A 7 7.33 -6.78 17.32
CA ARG A 7 8.03 -6.80 18.61
C ARG A 7 7.54 -7.95 19.47
N ASP A 8 8.42 -8.65 20.15
CA ASP A 8 8.03 -9.70 21.11
C ASP A 8 8.48 -9.45 22.54
N SER A 9 8.00 -10.32 23.43
CA SER A 9 8.26 -10.28 24.86
C SER A 9 9.70 -10.62 25.23
N SER A 10 10.46 -11.26 24.34
CA SER A 10 11.90 -11.51 24.51
C SER A 10 12.76 -10.30 24.14
N GLY A 11 12.17 -9.25 23.58
CA GLY A 11 12.87 -8.05 23.14
C GLY A 11 13.34 -8.07 21.69
N ALA A 12 13.04 -9.14 20.94
CA ALA A 12 13.28 -9.13 19.49
C ALA A 12 12.28 -8.18 18.82
N SER A 13 12.77 -7.35 17.91
CA SER A 13 11.97 -6.35 17.22
C SER A 13 12.48 -6.09 15.82
N GLU A 14 11.58 -5.72 14.94
CA GLU A 14 11.85 -5.30 13.58
C GLU A 14 11.28 -3.90 13.40
N LEU A 15 12.10 -2.94 12.97
CA LEU A 15 11.62 -1.61 12.63
C LEU A 15 10.84 -1.66 11.32
N LEU A 16 9.75 -0.89 11.26
CA LEU A 16 8.87 -0.87 10.10
C LEU A 16 9.59 -0.35 8.85
N TYR A 17 10.46 0.66 9.00
CA TYR A 17 11.24 1.16 7.87
C TYR A 17 12.12 0.08 7.24
N ASP A 18 12.88 -0.65 8.06
CA ASP A 18 13.79 -1.71 7.60
C ASP A 18 13.02 -2.81 6.87
N HIS A 19 11.87 -3.22 7.41
CA HIS A 19 10.99 -4.22 6.79
C HIS A 19 10.47 -3.79 5.41
N LEU A 20 9.99 -2.55 5.29
CA LEU A 20 9.45 -2.01 4.04
C LEU A 20 10.55 -1.88 2.98
N VAL A 21 11.72 -1.37 3.36
CA VAL A 21 12.87 -1.23 2.45
C VAL A 21 13.40 -2.60 2.03
N ALA A 22 13.51 -3.57 2.95
CA ALA A 22 13.92 -4.94 2.61
C ALA A 22 12.96 -5.57 1.57
N THR A 23 11.66 -5.38 1.76
CA THR A 23 10.62 -5.84 0.82
C THR A 23 10.77 -5.18 -0.55
N TYR A 24 10.99 -3.87 -0.60
CA TYR A 24 11.30 -3.15 -1.84
C TYR A 24 12.57 -3.70 -2.53
N MET A 25 13.66 -3.88 -1.78
CA MET A 25 14.94 -4.34 -2.33
C MET A 25 14.79 -5.73 -2.95
N LEU A 26 14.11 -6.65 -2.25
CA LEU A 26 13.76 -7.95 -2.78
C LEU A 26 12.97 -7.80 -4.09
N ALA A 27 11.85 -7.07 -4.08
CA ALA A 27 11.00 -6.85 -5.26
C ALA A 27 11.77 -6.24 -6.44
N SER A 28 12.66 -5.30 -6.20
CA SER A 28 13.47 -4.62 -7.22
C SER A 28 14.46 -5.52 -7.95
N SER A 29 14.95 -6.56 -7.25
CA SER A 29 15.91 -7.54 -7.76
C SER A 29 15.26 -8.73 -8.48
N ARG A 30 13.92 -8.85 -8.40
CA ARG A 30 13.19 -9.97 -8.98
C ARG A 30 13.03 -9.83 -10.49
N TRP A 31 13.28 -10.93 -11.20
CA TRP A 31 12.99 -11.00 -12.63
C TRP A 31 11.48 -10.93 -12.92
N GLU A 32 10.64 -11.42 -12.00
CA GLU A 32 9.17 -11.37 -12.13
C GLU A 32 8.67 -9.93 -12.22
N THR A 33 9.25 -9.01 -11.43
CA THR A 33 8.91 -7.59 -11.47
C THR A 33 9.14 -7.02 -12.87
N SER A 34 10.30 -7.28 -13.48
CA SER A 34 10.61 -6.84 -14.85
C SER A 34 9.70 -7.50 -15.88
N ALA A 35 9.44 -8.81 -15.76
CA ALA A 35 8.59 -9.54 -16.70
C ALA A 35 7.13 -9.03 -16.68
N ILE A 36 6.58 -8.82 -15.48
CA ILE A 36 5.24 -8.26 -15.30
C ILE A 36 5.20 -6.83 -15.84
N SER A 37 6.20 -6.00 -15.52
CA SER A 37 6.24 -4.60 -15.98
C SER A 37 6.17 -4.48 -17.50
N ARG A 38 6.98 -5.25 -18.23
CA ARG A 38 6.95 -5.31 -19.70
C ARG A 38 5.58 -5.72 -20.24
N LYS A 39 5.00 -6.77 -19.66
CA LYS A 39 3.73 -7.32 -20.15
C LYS A 39 2.59 -6.34 -19.92
N VAL A 40 2.52 -5.75 -18.73
CA VAL A 40 1.49 -4.80 -18.34
C VAL A 40 1.62 -3.49 -19.10
N SER A 41 2.85 -2.99 -19.31
CA SER A 41 3.13 -1.82 -20.15
C SER A 41 2.55 -1.98 -21.56
N SER A 42 2.83 -3.11 -22.21
CA SER A 42 2.32 -3.41 -23.55
C SER A 42 0.79 -3.49 -23.63
N VAL A 43 0.12 -3.93 -22.56
CA VAL A 43 -1.33 -4.17 -22.58
C VAL A 43 -2.12 -2.93 -22.17
N LEU A 44 -1.62 -2.19 -21.18
CA LEU A 44 -2.27 -1.00 -20.63
C LEU A 44 -1.80 0.31 -21.27
N ASN A 45 -0.86 0.24 -22.22
CA ASN A 45 -0.26 1.41 -22.88
C ASN A 45 0.32 2.42 -21.86
N LEU A 46 1.07 1.89 -20.89
CA LEU A 46 1.85 2.64 -19.90
C LEU A 46 3.34 2.48 -20.21
N GLU A 47 4.16 3.43 -19.79
CA GLU A 47 5.61 3.25 -19.88
C GLU A 47 6.07 2.12 -18.93
N GLU A 48 7.03 1.30 -19.35
CA GLU A 48 7.50 0.17 -18.53
C GLU A 48 7.99 0.63 -17.15
N ASN A 49 8.68 1.77 -17.08
CA ASN A 49 9.17 2.30 -15.81
C ASN A 49 8.03 2.72 -14.88
N GLU A 50 6.91 3.22 -15.40
CA GLU A 50 5.75 3.60 -14.59
C GLU A 50 5.14 2.39 -13.91
N VAL A 51 4.95 1.32 -14.69
CA VAL A 51 4.43 0.06 -14.16
C VAL A 51 5.39 -0.53 -13.13
N ARG A 52 6.69 -0.53 -13.43
CA ARG A 52 7.71 -1.05 -12.54
C ARG A 52 7.73 -0.28 -11.22
N GLU A 53 7.73 1.04 -11.27
CA GLU A 53 7.64 1.90 -10.10
C GLU A 53 6.34 1.67 -9.32
N SER A 54 5.20 1.48 -9.98
CA SER A 54 3.95 1.14 -9.28
C SER A 54 4.07 -0.16 -8.47
N ILE A 55 4.62 -1.24 -9.06
CA ILE A 55 4.80 -2.52 -8.35
C ILE A 55 5.75 -2.36 -7.17
N LEU A 56 6.85 -1.62 -7.35
CA LEU A 56 7.82 -1.40 -6.28
C LEU A 56 7.28 -0.49 -5.17
N LEU A 57 6.50 0.52 -5.51
CA LEU A 57 5.85 1.36 -4.52
C LEU A 57 4.82 0.55 -3.74
N ALA A 58 4.10 -0.37 -4.40
CA ALA A 58 3.19 -1.28 -3.70
C ALA A 58 3.94 -2.17 -2.69
N ALA A 59 5.07 -2.74 -3.10
CA ALA A 59 5.94 -3.53 -2.22
C ALA A 59 6.45 -2.70 -1.03
N LEU A 60 6.87 -1.46 -1.28
CA LEU A 60 7.36 -0.54 -0.25
C LEU A 60 6.26 -0.08 0.72
N LEU A 61 5.01 0.03 0.26
CA LEU A 61 3.91 0.58 1.06
C LEU A 61 2.97 -0.49 1.64
N HIS A 62 3.16 -1.77 1.31
CA HIS A 62 2.21 -2.83 1.68
C HIS A 62 1.84 -2.83 3.17
N ASP A 63 2.82 -2.55 4.03
CA ASP A 63 2.71 -2.62 5.48
C ASP A 63 2.68 -1.25 6.19
N ILE A 64 2.64 -0.14 5.45
CA ILE A 64 2.72 1.21 6.03
C ILE A 64 1.57 1.50 7.02
N GLY A 65 0.43 0.83 6.87
CA GLY A 65 -0.71 0.89 7.79
C GLY A 65 -0.39 0.43 9.21
N LYS A 66 0.69 -0.34 9.42
CA LYS A 66 1.19 -0.68 10.77
C LYS A 66 1.62 0.56 11.55
N ALA A 67 1.92 1.68 10.88
CA ALA A 67 2.25 2.96 11.50
C ALA A 67 1.04 3.68 12.14
N GLU A 68 -0.17 3.14 11.99
CA GLU A 68 -1.38 3.71 12.59
C GLU A 68 -1.26 3.79 14.12
N LYS A 69 -1.80 4.89 14.66
CA LYS A 69 -1.68 5.28 16.06
C LYS A 69 -2.09 4.17 17.02
N ARG A 70 -3.29 3.61 16.89
CA ARG A 70 -3.77 2.56 17.80
C ARG A 70 -2.91 1.31 17.73
N LEU A 71 -2.52 0.87 16.53
CA LEU A 71 -1.65 -0.30 16.35
C LEU A 71 -0.28 -0.11 17.02
N GLN A 72 0.34 1.06 16.84
CA GLN A 72 1.61 1.35 17.49
C GLN A 72 1.46 1.59 19.00
N ASP A 73 0.40 2.25 19.47
CA ASP A 73 0.11 2.42 20.90
C ASP A 73 0.02 1.05 21.60
N GLU A 74 -0.64 0.06 20.97
CA GLU A 74 -0.67 -1.32 21.43
C GLU A 74 0.72 -1.96 21.41
N CYS A 75 1.51 -1.73 20.35
CA CYS A 75 2.86 -2.25 20.26
C CYS A 75 3.84 -1.64 21.28
N GLN A 76 3.71 -0.35 21.63
CA GLN A 76 4.58 0.27 22.63
C GLN A 76 4.36 -0.33 24.03
N LYS A 77 3.15 -0.83 24.33
CA LYS A 77 2.80 -1.44 25.63
C LYS A 77 3.41 -2.82 25.87
N GLY A 78 3.98 -3.47 24.86
CA GLY A 78 4.54 -4.82 25.02
C GLY A 78 4.89 -5.49 23.70
N ALA A 79 4.39 -6.70 23.50
CA ALA A 79 4.60 -7.46 22.27
C ALA A 79 3.50 -7.15 21.24
N CYS A 80 3.90 -6.94 19.98
CA CYS A 80 3.02 -6.82 18.83
C CYS A 80 3.42 -7.82 17.74
N LYS A 81 2.70 -8.95 17.70
CA LYS A 81 2.85 -9.96 16.65
C LYS A 81 1.74 -9.89 15.59
N ARG A 82 0.71 -9.09 15.85
CA ARG A 82 -0.49 -8.99 15.01
C ARG A 82 -0.86 -7.53 14.84
N PHE A 83 -1.08 -7.16 13.59
CA PHE A 83 -1.55 -5.83 13.21
C PHE A 83 -2.87 -6.00 12.46
N PRO A 84 -4.01 -6.12 13.16
CA PRO A 84 -5.27 -6.37 12.49
C PRO A 84 -5.60 -5.26 11.50
N GLN A 85 -6.01 -5.65 10.29
CA GLN A 85 -6.47 -4.75 9.22
C GLN A 85 -5.43 -3.76 8.68
N HIS A 86 -4.14 -3.93 9.00
CA HIS A 86 -3.11 -2.98 8.53
C HIS A 86 -3.09 -2.88 7.01
N TYR A 87 -3.35 -3.96 6.26
CA TYR A 87 -3.42 -3.95 4.80
C TYR A 87 -4.43 -2.94 4.23
N LEU A 88 -5.55 -2.73 4.92
CA LEU A 88 -6.55 -1.73 4.53
C LEU A 88 -6.14 -0.32 4.88
N ILE A 89 -5.49 -0.17 6.03
CA ILE A 89 -4.94 1.12 6.45
C ILE A 89 -3.78 1.51 5.53
N SER A 90 -2.96 0.55 5.10
CA SER A 90 -1.91 0.73 4.11
C SER A 90 -2.49 1.18 2.78
N ALA A 91 -3.54 0.52 2.29
CA ALA A 91 -4.20 0.92 1.05
C ALA A 91 -4.80 2.33 1.16
N PHE A 92 -5.40 2.65 2.31
CA PHE A 92 -5.90 3.99 2.62
C PHE A 92 -4.78 5.04 2.58
N TYR A 93 -3.62 4.78 3.20
CA TYR A 93 -2.47 5.68 3.18
C TYR A 93 -1.85 5.81 1.78
N ALA A 94 -1.65 4.69 1.08
CA ALA A 94 -1.12 4.67 -0.29
C ALA A 94 -2.02 5.45 -1.25
N TYR A 95 -3.33 5.24 -1.19
CA TYR A 95 -4.28 6.01 -2.00
C TYR A 95 -4.27 7.50 -1.66
N THR A 96 -4.23 7.86 -0.37
CA THR A 96 -4.16 9.27 0.05
C THR A 96 -2.90 9.95 -0.48
N VAL A 97 -1.75 9.29 -0.37
CA VAL A 97 -0.45 9.76 -0.88
C VAL A 97 -0.50 9.96 -2.39
N LEU A 98 -0.97 8.96 -3.14
CA LEU A 98 -0.99 9.02 -4.59
C LEU A 98 -2.03 9.99 -5.14
N SER A 99 -3.20 10.09 -4.51
CA SER A 99 -4.23 11.04 -4.90
C SER A 99 -3.74 12.48 -4.79
N GLU A 100 -2.96 12.80 -3.77
CA GLU A 100 -2.37 14.13 -3.64
C GLU A 100 -1.19 14.32 -4.59
N ALA A 101 -0.32 13.32 -4.72
CA ALA A 101 0.85 13.40 -5.59
C ALA A 101 0.47 13.55 -7.08
N LEU A 102 -0.61 12.89 -7.50
CA LEU A 102 -1.11 12.91 -8.87
C LEU A 102 -2.28 13.88 -9.08
N ASN A 103 -2.69 14.59 -8.02
CA ASN A 103 -3.86 15.47 -8.02
C ASN A 103 -5.12 14.81 -8.61
N LEU A 104 -5.36 13.55 -8.24
CA LEU A 104 -6.41 12.70 -8.80
C LEU A 104 -7.20 11.99 -7.70
N LYS A 105 -8.53 12.15 -7.72
CA LYS A 105 -9.43 11.46 -6.79
C LYS A 105 -10.42 10.61 -7.57
N LEU A 106 -10.32 9.31 -7.36
CA LEU A 106 -11.19 8.32 -7.97
C LEU A 106 -12.42 8.07 -7.10
N SER A 107 -13.59 8.09 -7.73
CA SER A 107 -14.80 7.55 -7.14
C SER A 107 -14.81 6.03 -7.25
N THR A 108 -15.54 5.35 -6.36
CA THR A 108 -15.76 3.90 -6.45
C THR A 108 -16.40 3.48 -7.76
N SER A 109 -17.33 4.29 -8.29
CA SER A 109 -17.95 4.08 -9.60
C SER A 109 -16.93 4.15 -10.74
N ARG A 110 -15.98 5.09 -10.68
CA ARG A 110 -14.94 5.22 -11.71
C ARG A 110 -13.98 4.03 -11.67
N ILE A 111 -13.57 3.61 -10.47
CA ILE A 111 -12.73 2.42 -10.29
C ILE A 111 -13.42 1.17 -10.84
N ALA A 112 -14.71 0.99 -10.53
CA ALA A 112 -15.50 -0.10 -11.05
C ALA A 112 -15.54 -0.08 -12.60
N ALA A 113 -15.76 1.09 -13.21
CA ALA A 113 -15.74 1.23 -14.67
C ALA A 113 -14.37 0.87 -15.27
N ILE A 114 -13.26 1.34 -14.68
CA ILE A 114 -11.91 1.02 -15.17
C ILE A 114 -11.64 -0.48 -15.14
N LEU A 115 -12.05 -1.15 -14.05
CA LEU A 115 -11.88 -2.60 -13.89
C LEU A 115 -12.78 -3.41 -14.84
N ASP A 116 -13.99 -2.92 -15.13
CA ASP A 116 -14.91 -3.58 -16.06
C ASP A 116 -14.48 -3.38 -17.53
N GLU A 117 -13.87 -2.23 -17.85
CA GLU A 117 -13.48 -1.84 -19.21
C GLU A 117 -12.01 -2.18 -19.55
N ASP A 118 -11.18 -2.54 -18.57
CA ASP A 118 -9.71 -2.62 -18.66
C ASP A 118 -9.07 -1.33 -19.19
N ARG A 119 -9.68 -0.18 -18.95
CA ARG A 119 -9.26 1.11 -19.50
C ARG A 119 -9.42 2.22 -18.47
N GLY A 120 -8.32 2.94 -18.27
CA GLY A 120 -8.27 4.14 -17.46
C GLY A 120 -7.27 5.12 -18.06
N ASP A 121 -7.31 6.36 -17.62
CA ASP A 121 -6.20 7.26 -17.89
C ASP A 121 -4.93 6.77 -17.15
N ARG A 122 -3.79 7.33 -17.56
CA ARG A 122 -2.48 6.96 -17.02
C ARG A 122 -2.42 7.03 -15.50
N ALA A 123 -2.90 8.12 -14.89
CA ALA A 123 -2.82 8.33 -13.46
C ALA A 123 -3.77 7.39 -12.70
N GLU A 124 -4.94 7.13 -13.25
CA GLU A 124 -5.90 6.15 -12.74
C GLU A 124 -5.27 4.76 -12.65
N LEU A 125 -4.68 4.29 -13.75
CA LEU A 125 -4.06 2.96 -13.81
C LEU A 125 -2.88 2.83 -12.83
N ILE A 126 -2.05 3.87 -12.72
CA ILE A 126 -0.94 3.92 -11.73
C ILE A 126 -1.48 3.77 -10.31
N ILE A 127 -2.54 4.51 -9.94
CA ILE A 127 -3.16 4.40 -8.60
C ILE A 127 -3.62 2.96 -8.35
N LEU A 128 -4.32 2.35 -9.31
CA LEU A 128 -4.86 1.00 -9.14
C LEU A 128 -3.76 -0.06 -9.03
N LEU A 129 -2.67 0.08 -9.80
CA LEU A 129 -1.50 -0.81 -9.75
C LEU A 129 -0.69 -0.71 -8.45
N VAL A 130 -0.85 0.35 -7.67
CA VAL A 130 -0.25 0.46 -6.33
C VAL A 130 -1.23 0.02 -5.24
N VAL A 131 -2.42 0.59 -5.23
CA VAL A 131 -3.35 0.49 -4.10
C VAL A 131 -3.92 -0.91 -3.95
N PHE A 132 -4.23 -1.62 -5.06
CA PHE A 132 -4.81 -2.95 -4.95
C PHE A 132 -3.82 -4.02 -4.51
N PRO A 133 -2.58 -4.07 -5.03
CA PRO A 133 -1.60 -5.00 -4.46
C PRO A 133 -1.33 -4.77 -2.98
N VAL A 134 -1.31 -3.50 -2.54
CA VAL A 134 -1.26 -3.15 -1.11
C VAL A 134 -2.51 -3.63 -0.37
N ALA A 135 -3.71 -3.49 -0.92
CA ALA A 135 -4.91 -3.96 -0.25
C ALA A 135 -4.99 -5.49 -0.17
N PHE A 136 -4.44 -6.20 -1.14
CA PHE A 136 -4.65 -7.64 -1.32
C PHE A 136 -3.50 -8.49 -0.81
N HIS A 137 -2.39 -7.94 -0.31
CA HIS A 137 -1.28 -8.77 0.19
C HIS A 137 -1.65 -9.69 1.39
N HIS A 138 -2.80 -9.47 2.02
CA HIS A 138 -3.40 -10.41 2.99
C HIS A 138 -4.81 -10.85 2.60
N TYR A 139 -5.09 -11.04 1.31
CA TYR A 139 -6.43 -11.40 0.82
C TYR A 139 -7.03 -12.65 1.50
N HIS A 140 -6.20 -13.61 1.92
CA HIS A 140 -6.65 -14.80 2.65
C HIS A 140 -7.18 -14.51 4.07
N GLN A 141 -6.84 -13.35 4.65
CA GLN A 141 -7.27 -12.92 5.98
C GLN A 141 -8.56 -12.08 5.94
N VAL A 142 -9.12 -11.88 4.75
CA VAL A 142 -10.41 -11.23 4.56
C VAL A 142 -11.51 -12.20 4.96
N ALA A 143 -11.93 -12.15 6.23
CA ALA A 143 -12.93 -13.07 6.76
C ALA A 143 -14.38 -12.69 6.38
N SER A 144 -14.68 -11.40 6.16
CA SER A 144 -16.02 -10.94 5.76
C SER A 144 -16.05 -9.45 5.34
N TYR A 145 -17.10 -9.06 4.60
CA TYR A 145 -17.37 -7.67 4.18
C TYR A 145 -17.44 -6.69 5.37
N GLU A 146 -17.86 -7.15 6.55
CA GLU A 146 -17.94 -6.32 7.76
C GLU A 146 -16.58 -5.80 8.27
N SER A 147 -15.49 -6.49 7.92
CA SER A 147 -14.13 -6.05 8.28
C SER A 147 -13.78 -4.70 7.65
N TYR A 148 -14.39 -4.38 6.50
CA TYR A 148 -14.16 -3.15 5.74
C TYR A 148 -14.99 -1.97 6.26
N ARG A 149 -16.25 -2.21 6.64
CA ARG A 149 -17.19 -1.13 7.01
C ARG A 149 -16.74 -0.37 8.27
N LYS A 150 -16.14 -1.06 9.24
CA LYS A 150 -15.72 -0.46 10.53
C LYS A 150 -14.49 0.45 10.44
N LEU A 151 -13.75 0.44 9.31
CA LEU A 151 -12.60 1.32 9.10
C LEU A 151 -13.01 2.71 8.62
N GLY A 152 -14.08 2.81 7.82
CA GLY A 152 -14.59 4.09 7.28
C GLY A 152 -15.00 5.10 8.35
N GLU A 153 -15.32 4.62 9.55
CA GLU A 153 -15.79 5.44 10.68
C GLU A 153 -14.65 5.93 11.60
N ARG A 154 -13.40 5.51 11.36
CA ARG A 154 -12.26 5.77 12.26
C ARG A 154 -11.38 6.92 11.79
N ASP A 155 -10.79 7.64 12.74
CA ASP A 155 -9.70 8.56 12.49
C ASP A 155 -8.38 7.78 12.39
N LEU A 156 -7.96 7.52 11.15
CA LEU A 156 -6.74 6.80 10.83
C LEU A 156 -5.55 7.77 10.84
N LEU A 157 -4.92 7.92 12.01
CA LEU A 157 -3.78 8.82 12.21
C LEU A 157 -2.49 8.02 12.29
N VAL A 158 -1.39 8.59 11.80
CA VAL A 158 -0.04 8.03 11.99
C VAL A 158 0.42 8.28 13.44
N HIS A 159 0.99 7.26 14.08
CA HIS A 159 1.56 7.38 15.41
C HIS A 159 2.71 8.41 15.44
N ALA A 160 2.78 9.23 16.49
CA ALA A 160 3.77 10.32 16.56
C ALA A 160 5.23 9.83 16.43
N ALA A 161 5.55 8.69 17.05
CA ALA A 161 6.89 8.11 16.95
C ALA A 161 7.28 7.68 15.52
N CYS A 162 6.31 7.39 14.65
CA CYS A 162 6.56 6.98 13.27
C CYS A 162 6.84 8.14 12.32
N LYS A 163 6.68 9.41 12.76
CA LYS A 163 6.92 10.56 11.88
C LYS A 163 8.39 10.64 11.45
N ASP A 164 9.30 10.68 12.42
CA ASP A 164 10.72 10.92 12.15
C ASP A 164 11.49 9.63 11.81
N CYS A 165 11.10 8.49 12.37
CA CYS A 165 11.80 7.22 12.13
C CYS A 165 11.23 6.39 10.98
N LEU A 166 10.10 6.80 10.38
CA LEU A 166 9.50 6.10 9.24
C LEU A 166 9.08 7.06 8.13
N MET A 167 8.15 7.98 8.38
CA MET A 167 7.55 8.78 7.28
C MET A 167 8.59 9.65 6.56
N LYS A 168 9.44 10.34 7.32
CA LYS A 168 10.54 11.14 6.75
C LYS A 168 11.54 10.31 5.93
N PRO A 169 12.22 9.30 6.50
CA PRO A 169 13.20 8.52 5.73
C PRO A 169 12.56 7.73 4.58
N LEU A 170 11.32 7.27 4.72
CA LEU A 170 10.59 6.59 3.64
C LEU A 170 10.27 7.55 2.48
N GLY A 171 9.89 8.79 2.79
CA GLY A 171 9.68 9.83 1.78
C GLY A 171 10.95 10.22 1.05
N GLU A 172 12.07 10.39 1.78
CA GLU A 172 13.40 10.61 1.20
C GLU A 172 13.81 9.44 0.28
N PHE A 173 13.60 8.21 0.74
CA PHE A 173 13.85 7.00 -0.05
C PHE A 173 13.03 6.99 -1.36
N VAL A 174 11.75 7.36 -1.29
CA VAL A 174 10.90 7.44 -2.50
C VAL A 174 11.42 8.51 -3.45
N LYS A 175 11.82 9.68 -2.95
CA LYS A 175 12.36 10.76 -3.80
C LYS A 175 13.65 10.36 -4.53
N GLU A 176 14.48 9.55 -3.88
CA GLU A 176 15.74 9.06 -4.44
C GLU A 176 15.52 7.91 -5.43
N LYS A 177 14.64 6.95 -5.12
CA LYS A 177 14.53 5.68 -5.86
C LYS A 177 13.45 5.67 -6.95
N PHE A 178 12.57 6.66 -6.98
CA PHE A 178 11.47 6.75 -7.92
C PHE A 178 11.59 8.02 -8.75
N GLU A 179 11.55 7.88 -10.07
CA GLU A 179 11.59 8.99 -11.01
C GLU A 179 10.18 9.47 -11.33
N VAL A 180 9.29 8.55 -11.71
CA VAL A 180 7.90 8.85 -12.09
C VAL A 180 7.10 9.22 -10.85
N LEU A 181 7.23 8.43 -9.78
CA LEU A 181 6.44 8.56 -8.56
C LEU A 181 7.15 9.38 -7.48
N ARG A 182 8.16 10.18 -7.86
CA ARG A 182 8.93 11.04 -6.94
C ARG A 182 8.03 11.90 -6.04
N GLY A 183 6.97 12.46 -6.60
CA GLY A 183 6.01 13.31 -5.87
C GLY A 183 5.29 12.60 -4.72
N ALA A 184 5.18 11.26 -4.76
CA ALA A 184 4.64 10.47 -3.65
C ALA A 184 5.53 10.56 -2.40
N GLY A 185 6.84 10.80 -2.56
CA GLY A 185 7.77 10.98 -1.46
C GLY A 185 7.42 12.20 -0.61
N ASP A 186 7.15 13.34 -1.22
CA ASP A 186 6.73 14.55 -0.48
C ASP A 186 5.40 14.34 0.26
N GLN A 187 4.47 13.59 -0.34
CA GLN A 187 3.19 13.28 0.30
C GLN A 187 3.33 12.25 1.43
N LEU A 188 4.30 11.33 1.35
CA LEU A 188 4.60 10.37 2.43
C LEU A 188 5.14 11.08 3.67
N GLU A 189 6.11 12.00 3.50
CA GLU A 189 6.64 12.79 4.63
C GLU A 189 5.53 13.61 5.30
N ASN A 190 4.63 14.15 4.49
CA ASN A 190 3.51 14.98 4.94
C ASN A 190 2.26 14.19 5.33
N LEU A 191 2.26 12.86 5.18
CA LEU A 191 1.08 12.02 5.43
C LEU A 191 0.43 12.28 6.79
N PRO A 192 1.16 12.40 7.93
CA PRO A 192 0.53 12.73 9.21
C PRO A 192 -0.26 14.06 9.18
N ASN A 193 0.22 15.05 8.45
CA ASN A 193 -0.44 16.35 8.30
C ASN A 193 -1.61 16.27 7.31
N LEU A 194 -1.47 15.54 6.21
CA LEU A 194 -2.56 15.29 5.25
C LEU A 194 -3.77 14.64 5.94
N LEU A 195 -3.52 13.65 6.79
CA LEU A 195 -4.55 12.94 7.54
C LEU A 195 -5.24 13.82 8.59
N ALA A 196 -4.48 14.72 9.23
CA ALA A 196 -5.02 15.63 10.26
C ALA A 196 -5.79 16.81 9.68
N SER A 197 -5.35 17.36 8.54
CA SER A 197 -5.87 18.62 7.97
C SER A 197 -6.93 18.42 6.89
N ASN A 198 -6.93 17.28 6.20
CA ASN A 198 -7.72 17.12 4.98
C ASN A 198 -8.85 16.09 5.14
N ARG A 199 -9.92 16.50 5.83
CA ARG A 199 -11.12 15.67 6.04
C ARG A 199 -11.75 15.17 4.73
N ARG A 200 -11.68 15.96 3.64
CA ARG A 200 -12.23 15.57 2.33
C ARG A 200 -11.44 14.44 1.67
N ASN A 201 -10.11 14.47 1.76
CA ASN A 201 -9.28 13.39 1.24
C ASN A 201 -9.43 12.13 2.05
N ALA A 202 -9.39 12.26 3.38
CA ALA A 202 -9.69 11.15 4.27
C ALA A 202 -11.06 10.55 3.96
N GLN A 203 -12.06 11.36 3.56
CA GLN A 203 -13.36 10.85 3.14
C GLN A 203 -13.31 10.03 1.84
N ALA A 204 -12.64 10.51 0.78
CA ALA A 204 -12.51 9.75 -0.47
C ALA A 204 -11.76 8.42 -0.26
N SER A 205 -10.64 8.45 0.48
CA SER A 205 -9.88 7.26 0.85
C SER A 205 -10.70 6.30 1.74
N ARG A 206 -11.51 6.82 2.68
CA ARG A 206 -12.44 6.02 3.50
C ARG A 206 -13.50 5.35 2.65
N ILE A 207 -14.09 6.07 1.70
CA ILE A 207 -15.08 5.51 0.77
C ILE A 207 -14.44 4.38 -0.03
N LEU A 208 -13.24 4.57 -0.58
CA LEU A 208 -12.53 3.53 -1.31
C LEU A 208 -12.36 2.26 -0.47
N VAL A 209 -11.76 2.39 0.72
CA VAL A 209 -11.46 1.24 1.58
C VAL A 209 -12.72 0.57 2.12
N SER A 210 -13.77 1.34 2.40
CA SER A 210 -15.06 0.77 2.84
C SER A 210 -15.74 -0.06 1.75
N ASN A 211 -15.48 0.25 0.48
CA ASN A 211 -16.05 -0.44 -0.68
C ASN A 211 -15.08 -1.45 -1.32
N ILE A 212 -13.90 -1.66 -0.73
CA ILE A 212 -12.88 -2.52 -1.34
C ILE A 212 -13.34 -3.98 -1.46
N GLY A 213 -14.24 -4.44 -0.57
CA GLY A 213 -14.86 -5.76 -0.66
C GLY A 213 -15.69 -5.96 -1.93
N GLU A 214 -16.45 -4.95 -2.36
CA GLU A 214 -17.17 -4.98 -3.64
C GLU A 214 -16.21 -4.93 -4.82
N ILE A 215 -15.14 -4.16 -4.70
CA ILE A 215 -14.11 -4.08 -5.73
C ILE A 215 -13.34 -5.41 -5.85
N ILE A 216 -13.04 -6.09 -4.74
CA ILE A 216 -12.44 -7.42 -4.70
C ILE A 216 -13.29 -8.41 -5.47
N GLN A 217 -14.62 -8.40 -5.29
CA GLN A 217 -15.49 -9.32 -6.04
C GLN A 217 -15.45 -9.08 -7.55
N ARG A 218 -15.15 -7.86 -7.98
CA ARG A 218 -14.98 -7.52 -9.41
C ARG A 218 -13.60 -7.95 -9.91
N VAL A 219 -12.53 -7.69 -9.16
CA VAL A 219 -11.17 -8.17 -9.49
C VAL A 219 -11.10 -9.70 -9.51
N ALA A 220 -11.80 -10.38 -8.59
CA ALA A 220 -11.85 -11.84 -8.49
C ALA A 220 -12.71 -12.52 -9.56
N ARG A 221 -13.40 -11.77 -10.44
CA ARG A 221 -14.06 -12.29 -11.63
C ARG A 221 -13.11 -12.12 -12.81
N PRO A 222 -12.30 -13.14 -13.17
CA PRO A 222 -11.18 -12.96 -14.07
C PRO A 222 -11.73 -12.83 -15.49
N ARG A 223 -11.90 -11.59 -15.94
CA ARG A 223 -12.18 -11.31 -17.36
C ARG A 223 -11.28 -10.23 -17.94
N GLY A 224 -10.51 -9.51 -17.11
CA GLY A 224 -9.73 -8.36 -17.55
C GLY A 224 -8.22 -8.44 -17.30
N PHE A 225 -7.45 -7.82 -18.18
CA PHE A 225 -5.99 -7.74 -18.08
C PHE A 225 -5.52 -6.93 -16.88
N LEU A 226 -6.25 -5.87 -16.50
CA LEU A 226 -5.87 -5.06 -15.34
C LEU A 226 -6.01 -5.86 -14.04
N ALA A 227 -7.06 -6.69 -13.91
CA ALA A 227 -7.23 -7.57 -12.77
C ALA A 227 -6.07 -8.59 -12.65
N MET A 228 -5.66 -9.20 -13.77
CA MET A 228 -4.49 -10.09 -13.80
C MET A 228 -3.19 -9.36 -13.45
N ALA A 229 -3.02 -8.11 -13.90
CA ALA A 229 -1.87 -7.29 -13.57
C ALA A 229 -1.77 -7.02 -12.06
N ILE A 230 -2.91 -6.66 -11.44
CA ILE A 230 -3.03 -6.45 -10.00
C ILE A 230 -2.71 -7.74 -9.24
N GLU A 231 -3.25 -8.88 -9.66
CA GLU A 231 -2.99 -10.17 -9.03
C GLU A 231 -1.51 -10.56 -9.11
N ALA A 232 -0.89 -10.40 -10.29
CA ALA A 232 0.53 -10.68 -10.49
C ALA A 232 1.42 -9.77 -9.61
N ALA A 233 1.12 -8.47 -9.56
CA ALA A 233 1.82 -7.54 -8.67
C ALA A 233 1.64 -7.91 -7.19
N THR A 234 0.44 -8.32 -6.79
CA THR A 234 0.15 -8.82 -5.43
C THR A 234 0.99 -10.05 -5.10
N GLY A 235 1.15 -10.97 -6.07
CA GLY A 235 2.01 -12.14 -5.94
C GLY A 235 3.47 -11.78 -5.66
N VAL A 236 4.02 -10.78 -6.36
CA VAL A 236 5.37 -10.26 -6.11
C VAL A 236 5.48 -9.68 -4.70
N VAL A 237 4.53 -8.84 -4.28
CA VAL A 237 4.50 -8.23 -2.94
C VAL A 237 4.51 -9.32 -1.86
N ASN A 238 3.61 -10.30 -1.93
CA ASN A 238 3.50 -11.38 -0.96
C ASN A 238 4.78 -12.22 -0.84
N LEU A 239 5.39 -12.54 -1.98
CA LEU A 239 6.60 -13.32 -2.02
C LEU A 239 7.77 -12.58 -1.37
N CYS A 240 7.86 -11.27 -1.60
CA CYS A 240 8.93 -10.43 -1.05
C CYS A 240 8.72 -10.18 0.45
N ASP A 241 7.51 -9.82 0.89
CA ASP A 241 7.16 -9.66 2.31
C ASP A 241 7.47 -10.95 3.10
N SER A 242 6.97 -12.10 2.63
CA SER A 242 7.22 -13.39 3.29
C SER A 242 8.72 -13.72 3.39
N THR A 243 9.52 -13.28 2.42
CA THR A 243 10.97 -13.48 2.43
C THR A 243 11.66 -12.52 3.41
N ALA A 244 11.31 -11.23 3.39
CA ALA A 244 11.82 -10.23 4.31
C ALA A 244 11.53 -10.62 5.78
N ALA A 245 10.28 -11.01 6.06
CA ALA A 245 9.85 -11.43 7.40
C ALA A 245 10.59 -12.67 7.91
N ARG A 246 11.07 -13.57 7.03
CA ARG A 246 11.86 -14.75 7.42
C ARG A 246 13.29 -14.40 7.83
N VAL A 247 13.91 -13.42 7.17
CA VAL A 247 15.29 -12.99 7.47
C VAL A 247 15.38 -12.35 8.85
N HIS A 248 14.35 -11.62 9.28
CA HIS A 248 14.35 -10.92 10.57
C HIS A 248 13.84 -11.77 11.75
N ARG A 249 13.20 -12.92 11.49
CA ARG A 249 12.63 -13.82 12.51
C ARG A 249 13.43 -15.11 12.71
N GLY A 250 14.50 -15.31 11.94
CA GLY A 250 15.38 -16.48 11.95
C GLY A 250 16.72 -16.17 12.58
#